data_AF-A0A0N1PJH3-F1
#
_entry.id   AF-A0A0N1PJH3-F1
#
_cell.length_a   1.000
_cell.length_b   1.000
_cell.length_c   1.000
_cell.angle_alpha   90.00
_cell.angle_beta   90.00
_cell.angle_gamma   90.00
#
_symmetry.space_group_name_H-M   'P 1'
#
loop_
_entity.id
_entity.type
_entity.pdbx_description
1 polymer ?
#
loop_
_entity_poly.entity_id
_entity_poly.type
_entity_poly.pdbx_seq_one_letter_code
_entity_poly.pdbx_strand_id
1 'polypeptide(L)'
;MATRQSSDMAKFKETLKAAKEVVILSGAGISAESGIPTFRGAGGFWRKYQASSLATPEAFRHSPSLVWEFYHYRREVAAKAQPNQGHKAIADYESRLGSEKKITVITQNVDGLHVRAGTKNLIELHGNLYKTRCTKCKEVLVNNDSPICEALAGRGAPDANVVGSDIPVKSLPHCKKTNCGGLLRPHIVWFGESLDPAVLDKAGN
;
A
#
# COMPACT_ATOMS: atom_id res chain seq x y z
N MET A 1 8.38 -24.23 26.84
CA MET A 1 9.54 -23.41 26.43
C MET A 1 9.38 -23.08 24.96
N ALA A 2 9.39 -21.79 24.59
CA ALA A 2 9.40 -21.42 23.18
C ALA A 2 10.74 -21.86 22.58
N THR A 3 10.70 -22.71 21.55
CA THR A 3 11.90 -23.14 20.82
C THR A 3 12.56 -21.89 20.23
N ARG A 4 13.84 -21.67 20.54
CA ARG A 4 14.59 -20.54 19.97
C ARG A 4 14.68 -20.73 18.45
N GLN A 5 14.29 -19.70 17.69
CA GLN A 5 14.41 -19.71 16.24
C GLN A 5 15.88 -19.83 15.82
N SER A 6 16.15 -20.64 14.80
CA SER A 6 17.50 -20.82 14.25
C SER A 6 17.98 -19.56 13.52
N SER A 7 19.28 -19.28 13.59
CA SER A 7 19.97 -18.25 12.79
C SER A 7 20.93 -18.85 11.76
N ASP A 8 20.79 -20.16 11.46
CA ASP A 8 21.66 -20.88 10.51
C ASP A 8 21.25 -20.60 9.05
N MET A 9 22.04 -19.77 8.39
CA MET A 9 21.82 -19.39 7.00
C MET A 9 22.08 -20.52 6.00
N ALA A 10 22.97 -21.47 6.31
CA ALA A 10 23.25 -22.60 5.41
C ALA A 10 22.03 -23.53 5.34
N LYS A 11 21.49 -23.88 6.52
CA LYS A 11 20.26 -24.69 6.61
C LYS A 11 19.04 -24.00 5.98
N PHE A 12 18.93 -22.67 6.14
CA PHE A 12 17.89 -21.90 5.45
C PHE A 12 18.01 -22.03 3.92
N LYS A 13 19.21 -21.87 3.36
CA LYS A 13 19.45 -21.99 1.91
C LYS A 13 19.11 -23.39 1.39
N GLU A 14 19.48 -24.44 2.13
CA GLU A 14 19.13 -25.82 1.77
C GLU A 14 17.61 -26.02 1.73
N THR A 15 16.91 -25.54 2.75
CA THR A 15 15.44 -25.61 2.84
C THR A 15 14.79 -24.86 1.69
N LEU A 16 15.21 -23.62 1.42
CA LEU A 16 14.69 -22.80 0.34
C LEU A 16 14.97 -23.42 -1.05
N LYS A 17 16.14 -24.03 -1.23
CA LYS A 17 16.51 -24.75 -2.45
C LYS A 17 15.63 -25.99 -2.67
N ALA A 18 15.29 -26.73 -1.63
CA ALA A 18 14.44 -27.92 -1.74
C ALA A 18 12.95 -27.59 -1.93
N ALA A 19 12.47 -26.45 -1.43
CA ALA A 19 11.06 -26.05 -1.49
C ALA A 19 10.52 -25.96 -2.92
N LYS A 20 9.35 -26.54 -3.20
CA LYS A 20 8.66 -26.40 -4.50
C LYS A 20 7.71 -25.20 -4.54
N GLU A 21 7.26 -24.77 -3.38
CA GLU A 21 6.42 -23.62 -3.19
C GLU A 21 7.00 -22.72 -2.10
N VAL A 22 7.07 -21.42 -2.40
CA VAL A 22 7.64 -20.40 -1.51
C VAL A 22 6.66 -19.23 -1.43
N VAL A 23 6.18 -18.96 -0.23
CA VAL A 23 5.37 -17.77 0.06
C VAL A 23 6.25 -16.75 0.78
N ILE A 24 6.31 -15.53 0.25
CA ILE A 24 7.05 -14.42 0.83
C ILE A 24 6.05 -13.41 1.37
N LEU A 25 5.98 -13.29 2.70
CA LEU A 25 5.13 -12.33 3.39
C LEU A 25 5.93 -11.06 3.68
N SER A 26 5.49 -9.90 3.19
CA SER A 26 6.16 -8.63 3.43
C SER A 26 5.25 -7.58 4.08
N GLY A 27 5.83 -6.76 4.95
CA GLY A 27 5.19 -5.60 5.56
C GLY A 27 6.06 -4.35 5.46
N ALA A 28 5.70 -3.28 6.19
CA ALA A 28 6.27 -1.95 5.99
C ALA A 28 7.80 -1.88 6.14
N GLY A 29 8.41 -2.81 6.89
CA GLY A 29 9.85 -2.88 7.08
C GLY A 29 10.63 -3.00 5.77
N ILE A 30 10.14 -3.76 4.77
CA ILE A 30 10.83 -3.87 3.48
C ILE A 30 10.89 -2.53 2.75
N SER A 31 9.91 -1.65 2.94
CA SER A 31 9.83 -0.34 2.26
C SER A 31 10.52 0.79 3.03
N ALA A 32 10.93 0.55 4.28
CA ALA A 32 11.59 1.56 5.11
C ALA A 32 12.93 2.01 4.49
N GLU A 33 13.72 1.07 3.98
CA GLU A 33 14.99 1.34 3.28
C GLU A 33 14.79 2.09 1.95
N SER A 34 13.57 2.14 1.43
CA SER A 34 13.20 2.95 0.26
C SER A 34 12.73 4.36 0.62
N GLY A 35 12.81 4.75 1.90
CA GLY A 35 12.36 6.06 2.38
C GLY A 35 10.85 6.16 2.60
N ILE A 36 10.11 5.05 2.59
CA ILE A 36 8.67 5.03 2.88
C ILE A 36 8.47 5.05 4.40
N PRO A 37 7.74 6.03 4.96
CA PRO A 37 7.39 6.03 6.38
C PRO A 37 6.58 4.78 6.76
N THR A 38 7.00 4.11 7.84
CA THR A 38 6.30 2.92 8.36
C THR A 38 5.13 3.32 9.28
N PHE A 39 4.18 2.43 9.54
CA PHE A 39 3.07 2.70 10.49
C PHE A 39 3.46 2.62 11.98
N ARG A 40 4.76 2.56 12.32
CA ARG A 40 5.26 2.43 13.69
C ARG A 40 6.32 3.49 14.00
N GLY A 41 6.51 3.78 15.30
CA GLY A 41 7.47 4.78 15.76
C GLY A 41 7.20 6.17 15.18
N ALA A 42 8.25 6.94 14.95
CA ALA A 42 8.14 8.29 14.37
C ALA A 42 7.47 8.30 12.98
N GLY A 43 7.61 7.23 12.20
CA GLY A 43 6.97 7.11 10.88
C GLY A 43 5.45 6.94 10.94
N GLY A 44 4.90 6.53 12.10
CA GLY A 44 3.48 6.26 12.28
C GLY A 44 2.61 7.52 12.36
N PHE A 45 3.22 8.70 12.32
CA PHE A 45 2.53 9.99 12.39
C PHE A 45 2.59 10.72 11.06
N TRP A 46 1.49 11.40 10.74
CA TRP A 46 1.43 12.42 9.69
C TRP A 46 0.76 13.65 10.28
N ARG A 47 1.47 14.79 10.27
CA ARG A 47 1.16 15.94 11.13
C ARG A 47 1.04 15.49 12.59
N LYS A 48 -0.02 15.90 13.27
CA LYS A 48 -0.36 15.47 14.64
C LYS A 48 -1.15 14.16 14.72
N TYR A 49 -1.49 13.55 13.59
CA TYR A 49 -2.38 12.38 13.53
C TYR A 49 -1.58 11.09 13.44
N GLN A 50 -2.04 10.06 14.15
CA GLN A 50 -1.59 8.70 13.90
C GLN A 50 -2.15 8.25 12.54
N ALA A 51 -1.34 7.62 11.71
CA ALA A 51 -1.76 7.12 10.41
C ALA A 51 -2.98 6.17 10.52
N SER A 52 -3.06 5.39 11.61
CA SER A 52 -4.18 4.51 11.93
C SER A 52 -5.49 5.25 12.21
N SER A 53 -5.44 6.50 12.70
CA SER A 53 -6.64 7.30 12.97
C SER A 53 -7.20 7.96 11.71
N LEU A 54 -6.41 8.06 10.63
CA LEU A 54 -6.84 8.62 9.34
C LEU A 54 -7.24 7.55 8.32
N ALA A 55 -6.70 6.33 8.48
CA ALA A 55 -7.03 5.19 7.64
C ALA A 55 -8.25 4.42 8.17
N THR A 56 -9.38 5.13 8.40
CA THR A 56 -10.65 4.56 8.88
C THR A 56 -11.85 5.06 8.05
N PRO A 57 -12.93 4.27 7.93
CA PRO A 57 -14.19 4.74 7.33
C PRO A 57 -14.75 6.00 8.01
N GLU A 58 -14.64 6.07 9.34
CA GLU A 58 -15.14 7.18 10.16
C GLU A 58 -14.40 8.48 9.85
N ALA A 59 -13.06 8.43 9.78
CA ALA A 59 -12.25 9.60 9.46
C ALA A 59 -12.59 10.14 8.06
N PHE A 60 -12.77 9.26 7.07
CA PHE A 60 -13.14 9.68 5.72
C PHE A 60 -14.56 10.26 5.64
N ARG A 61 -15.51 9.70 6.41
CA ARG A 61 -16.87 10.24 6.49
C ARG A 61 -16.89 11.63 7.15
N HIS A 62 -16.07 11.82 8.18
CA HIS A 62 -16.00 13.07 8.94
C HIS A 62 -15.22 14.17 8.20
N SER A 63 -14.05 13.84 7.64
CA SER A 63 -13.19 14.79 6.94
C SER A 63 -12.50 14.14 5.73
N PRO A 64 -13.22 13.99 4.60
CA PRO A 64 -12.64 13.38 3.40
C PRO A 64 -11.47 14.21 2.83
N SER A 65 -11.48 15.53 3.04
CA SER A 65 -10.36 16.40 2.64
C SER A 65 -9.06 16.03 3.37
N LEU A 66 -9.11 15.94 4.71
CA LEU A 66 -7.95 15.60 5.52
C LEU A 66 -7.39 14.22 5.16
N VAL A 67 -8.27 13.24 4.95
CA VAL A 67 -7.86 11.89 4.54
C VAL A 67 -7.25 11.91 3.14
N TRP A 68 -7.81 12.68 2.20
CA TRP A 68 -7.22 12.81 0.86
C TRP A 68 -5.87 13.54 0.87
N GLU A 69 -5.67 14.55 1.71
CA GLU A 69 -4.35 15.15 1.92
C GLU A 69 -3.33 14.12 2.43
N PHE A 70 -3.71 13.30 3.41
CA PHE A 70 -2.87 12.22 3.93
C PHE A 70 -2.48 11.20 2.86
N TYR A 71 -3.45 10.75 2.06
CA TYR A 71 -3.18 9.81 0.97
C TYR A 71 -2.43 10.44 -0.21
N HIS A 72 -2.67 11.72 -0.52
CA HIS A 72 -1.92 12.44 -1.53
C HIS A 72 -0.44 12.53 -1.13
N TYR A 73 -0.13 12.95 0.10
CA TYR A 73 1.23 12.92 0.63
C TYR A 73 1.91 11.57 0.45
N ARG A 74 1.23 10.49 0.84
CA ARG A 74 1.79 9.14 0.72
C ARG A 74 2.02 8.71 -0.73
N ARG A 75 1.14 9.10 -1.66
CA ARG A 75 1.33 8.89 -3.10
C ARG A 75 2.57 9.64 -3.60
N GLU A 76 2.75 10.90 -3.22
CA GLU A 76 3.90 11.71 -3.64
C GLU A 76 5.23 11.17 -3.07
N VAL A 77 5.23 10.69 -1.82
CA VAL A 77 6.41 10.03 -1.24
C VAL A 77 6.71 8.71 -1.95
N ALA A 78 5.69 7.87 -2.16
CA ALA A 78 5.86 6.58 -2.82
C ALA A 78 6.28 6.70 -4.30
N ALA A 79 5.84 7.75 -5.00
CA ALA A 79 6.20 7.99 -6.39
C ALA A 79 7.70 8.29 -6.54
N LYS A 80 8.30 8.98 -5.56
CA LYS A 80 9.72 9.33 -5.53
C LYS A 80 10.63 8.20 -5.04
N ALA A 81 10.12 7.33 -4.17
CA ALA A 81 10.85 6.16 -3.68
C ALA A 81 11.23 5.21 -4.82
N GLN A 82 12.27 4.39 -4.64
CA GLN A 82 12.66 3.33 -5.59
C GLN A 82 12.73 1.98 -4.87
N PRO A 83 12.48 0.85 -5.56
CA PRO A 83 12.69 -0.47 -4.96
C PRO A 83 14.14 -0.64 -4.48
N ASN A 84 14.32 -1.04 -3.22
CA ASN A 84 15.62 -1.34 -2.64
C ASN A 84 16.09 -2.76 -2.98
N GLN A 85 17.23 -3.17 -2.42
CA GLN A 85 17.83 -4.49 -2.66
C GLN A 85 16.95 -5.65 -2.21
N GLY A 86 16.17 -5.50 -1.14
CA GLY A 86 15.24 -6.52 -0.67
C GLY A 86 14.14 -6.80 -1.71
N HIS A 87 13.53 -5.76 -2.26
CA HIS A 87 12.52 -5.91 -3.32
C HIS A 87 13.12 -6.52 -4.58
N LYS A 88 14.29 -6.04 -5.01
CA LYS A 88 14.98 -6.54 -6.21
C LYS A 88 15.38 -8.01 -6.06
N ALA A 89 15.85 -8.42 -4.87
CA ALA A 89 16.20 -9.81 -4.61
C ALA A 89 14.97 -10.74 -4.68
N ILE A 90 13.82 -10.29 -4.20
CA ILE A 90 12.56 -11.04 -4.30
C ILE A 90 12.13 -11.18 -5.76
N ALA A 91 12.14 -10.08 -6.52
CA ALA A 91 11.78 -10.08 -7.94
C ALA A 91 12.75 -10.93 -8.78
N ASP A 92 14.06 -10.85 -8.53
CA ASP A 92 15.07 -11.69 -9.18
C ASP A 92 14.87 -13.17 -8.85
N TYR A 93 14.60 -13.49 -7.58
CA TYR A 93 14.34 -14.86 -7.14
C TYR A 93 13.13 -15.47 -7.85
N GLU A 94 12.03 -14.72 -7.94
CA GLU A 94 10.86 -15.11 -8.72
C GLU A 94 11.20 -15.27 -10.22
N SER A 95 11.88 -14.29 -10.81
CA SER A 95 12.20 -14.29 -12.23
C SER A 95 13.08 -15.48 -12.63
N ARG A 96 14.02 -15.89 -11.77
CA ARG A 96 14.98 -16.95 -12.07
C ARG A 96 14.44 -18.35 -11.84
N LEU A 97 13.55 -18.52 -10.86
CA LEU A 97 13.10 -19.84 -10.42
C LEU A 97 11.60 -20.08 -10.62
N GLY A 98 10.85 -19.10 -11.12
CA GLY A 98 9.40 -19.20 -11.33
C GLY A 98 8.97 -20.28 -12.33
N SER A 99 9.88 -20.76 -13.19
CA SER A 99 9.63 -21.92 -14.07
C SER A 99 9.76 -23.26 -13.34
N GLU A 100 10.41 -23.29 -12.17
CA GLU A 100 10.71 -24.51 -11.39
C GLU A 100 9.95 -24.58 -10.06
N LYS A 101 9.52 -23.42 -9.54
CA LYS A 101 8.91 -23.26 -8.22
C LYS A 101 7.71 -22.30 -8.31
N LYS A 102 6.66 -22.57 -7.53
CA LYS A 102 5.60 -21.59 -7.27
C LYS A 102 6.12 -20.59 -6.23
N ILE A 103 6.30 -19.33 -6.63
CA ILE A 103 6.79 -18.27 -5.76
C ILE A 103 5.71 -17.20 -5.70
N THR A 104 5.12 -16.97 -4.52
CA THR A 104 4.04 -15.98 -4.33
C THR A 104 4.50 -14.94 -3.32
N VAL A 105 4.37 -13.66 -3.67
CA VAL A 105 4.60 -12.55 -2.74
C VAL A 105 3.25 -12.05 -2.23
N ILE A 106 3.06 -12.09 -0.92
CA ILE A 106 1.88 -11.57 -0.25
C ILE A 106 2.32 -10.34 0.56
N THR A 107 1.88 -9.16 0.14
CA THR A 107 2.29 -7.90 0.76
C THR A 107 1.15 -7.21 1.50
N GLN A 108 1.46 -6.72 2.70
CA GLN A 108 0.61 -5.80 3.44
C GLN A 108 0.82 -4.33 2.99
N ASN A 109 1.87 -4.07 2.20
CA ASN A 109 2.22 -2.73 1.75
C ASN A 109 1.32 -2.30 0.59
N VAL A 110 1.13 -0.99 0.49
CA VAL A 110 0.25 -0.35 -0.50
C VAL A 110 1.02 0.58 -1.44
N ASP A 111 2.36 0.57 -1.35
CA ASP A 111 3.28 1.51 -2.02
C ASP A 111 3.61 1.16 -3.47
N GLY A 112 3.28 -0.06 -3.92
CA GLY A 112 3.57 -0.53 -5.28
C GLY A 112 5.04 -0.84 -5.57
N LEU A 113 5.93 -0.88 -4.57
CA LEU A 113 7.37 -1.10 -4.80
C LEU A 113 7.69 -2.52 -5.31
N HIS A 114 6.94 -3.55 -4.90
CA HIS A 114 7.08 -4.90 -5.47
C HIS A 114 6.78 -4.94 -6.96
N VAL A 115 5.68 -4.31 -7.40
CA VAL A 115 5.33 -4.21 -8.82
C VAL A 115 6.45 -3.52 -9.60
N ARG A 116 6.96 -2.41 -9.05
CA ARG A 116 8.05 -1.64 -9.66
C ARG A 116 9.40 -2.38 -9.64
N ALA A 117 9.60 -3.33 -8.73
CA ALA A 117 10.77 -4.20 -8.71
C ALA A 117 10.70 -5.31 -9.77
N GLY A 118 9.52 -5.57 -10.34
CA GLY A 118 9.30 -6.61 -11.33
C GLY A 118 8.66 -7.89 -10.79
N THR A 119 8.22 -7.91 -9.52
CA THR A 119 7.47 -9.04 -8.94
C THR A 119 6.16 -9.25 -9.72
N LYS A 120 5.90 -10.46 -10.19
CA LYS A 120 4.75 -10.78 -11.06
C LYS A 120 3.63 -11.47 -10.28
N ASN A 121 3.94 -12.50 -9.51
CA ASN A 121 3.00 -13.24 -8.68
C ASN A 121 2.83 -12.55 -7.32
N LEU A 122 2.10 -11.44 -7.33
CA LEU A 122 1.92 -10.54 -6.20
C LEU A 122 0.46 -10.48 -5.76
N ILE A 123 0.25 -10.56 -4.44
CA ILE A 123 -1.03 -10.34 -3.77
C ILE A 123 -0.90 -9.13 -2.84
N GLU A 124 -1.60 -8.05 -3.18
CA GLU A 124 -1.67 -6.82 -2.38
C GLU A 124 -2.87 -6.88 -1.41
N LEU A 125 -2.64 -7.33 -0.17
CA LEU A 125 -3.72 -7.59 0.80
C LEU A 125 -4.54 -6.33 1.11
N HIS A 126 -3.87 -5.18 1.26
CA HIS A 126 -4.51 -3.94 1.72
C HIS A 126 -4.82 -2.96 0.58
N GLY A 127 -4.83 -3.43 -0.66
CA GLY A 127 -5.04 -2.59 -1.84
C GLY A 127 -3.78 -1.82 -2.25
N ASN A 128 -3.95 -0.66 -2.89
CA ASN A 128 -2.83 0.05 -3.53
C ASN A 128 -3.07 1.58 -3.57
N LEU A 129 -2.04 2.36 -3.24
CA LEU A 129 -2.09 3.84 -3.22
C LEU A 129 -2.43 4.46 -4.59
N TYR A 130 -2.15 3.75 -5.66
CA TYR A 130 -2.39 4.12 -7.05
C TYR A 130 -3.68 3.52 -7.62
N LYS A 131 -4.58 3.04 -6.74
CA LYS A 131 -5.95 2.65 -7.12
C LYS A 131 -6.96 3.50 -6.35
N THR A 132 -8.05 3.83 -7.01
CA THR A 132 -9.20 4.53 -6.41
C THR A 132 -10.44 3.66 -6.50
N ARG A 133 -11.34 3.78 -5.52
CA ARG A 133 -12.65 3.13 -5.51
C ARG A 133 -13.73 4.19 -5.42
N CYS A 134 -14.69 4.17 -6.34
CA CYS A 134 -15.84 5.05 -6.27
C CYS A 134 -16.75 4.67 -5.09
N THR A 135 -17.10 5.65 -4.25
CA THR A 135 -17.99 5.40 -3.10
C THR A 135 -19.44 5.09 -3.53
N LYS A 136 -19.84 5.52 -4.74
CA LYS A 136 -21.17 5.30 -5.32
C LYS A 136 -21.24 4.03 -6.17
N CYS A 137 -20.58 4.00 -7.33
CA CYS A 137 -20.68 2.87 -8.28
C CYS A 137 -19.69 1.71 -8.00
N LYS A 138 -18.84 1.83 -6.97
CA LYS A 138 -17.84 0.83 -6.55
C LYS A 138 -16.74 0.49 -7.56
N GLU A 139 -16.73 1.13 -8.72
CA GLU A 139 -15.70 0.97 -9.73
C GLU A 139 -14.30 1.25 -9.16
N VAL A 140 -13.35 0.36 -9.47
CA VAL A 140 -11.96 0.47 -9.06
C VAL A 140 -11.11 0.75 -10.29
N LEU A 141 -10.35 1.84 -10.27
CA LEU A 141 -9.49 2.26 -11.37
C LEU A 141 -8.09 2.56 -10.87
N VAL A 142 -7.10 2.28 -11.70
CA VAL A 142 -5.73 2.76 -11.52
C VAL A 142 -5.72 4.27 -11.73
N ASN A 143 -5.03 4.98 -10.86
CA ASN A 143 -4.76 6.40 -10.98
C ASN A 143 -3.33 6.70 -10.54
N ASN A 144 -2.48 7.07 -11.51
CA ASN A 144 -1.09 7.46 -11.29
C ASN A 144 -0.89 8.98 -11.40
N ASP A 145 -1.98 9.76 -11.42
CA ASP A 145 -1.93 11.20 -11.58
C ASP A 145 -1.23 11.85 -10.36
N SER A 146 -0.36 12.82 -10.62
CA SER A 146 0.33 13.63 -9.63
C SER A 146 0.22 15.11 -10.03
N PRO A 147 -0.56 15.92 -9.29
CA PRO A 147 -1.45 15.53 -8.20
C PRO A 147 -2.67 14.72 -8.70
N ILE A 148 -3.33 13.98 -7.81
CA ILE A 148 -4.52 13.16 -8.18
C ILE A 148 -5.72 14.02 -8.60
N CYS A 149 -5.82 15.24 -8.07
CA CYS A 149 -6.69 16.29 -8.58
C CYS A 149 -6.03 17.65 -8.31
N GLU A 150 -6.43 18.66 -9.09
CA GLU A 150 -5.89 20.01 -8.99
C GLU A 150 -5.99 20.61 -7.58
N ALA A 151 -7.11 20.37 -6.89
CA ALA A 151 -7.34 20.91 -5.55
C ALA A 151 -6.33 20.41 -4.50
N LEU A 152 -5.65 19.29 -4.74
CA LEU A 152 -4.62 18.73 -3.87
C LEU A 152 -3.20 19.18 -4.24
N ALA A 153 -3.01 19.92 -5.34
CA ALA A 153 -1.70 20.43 -5.75
C ALA A 153 -1.03 21.22 -4.61
N GLY A 154 0.22 20.85 -4.27
CA GLY A 154 0.98 21.50 -3.20
C GLY A 154 0.47 21.25 -1.77
N ARG A 155 -0.50 20.35 -1.58
CA ARG A 155 -1.06 20.00 -0.26
C ARG A 155 -0.48 18.70 0.28
N GLY A 156 -0.86 18.36 1.51
CA GLY A 156 -0.41 17.12 2.15
C GLY A 156 0.89 17.22 2.94
N ALA A 157 1.48 18.42 3.10
CA ALA A 157 2.70 18.60 3.88
C ALA A 157 2.59 17.95 5.28
N PRO A 158 3.59 17.14 5.71
CA PRO A 158 3.52 16.36 6.94
C PRO A 158 3.83 17.17 8.21
N ASP A 159 4.15 18.45 8.09
CA ASP A 159 4.45 19.35 9.20
C ASP A 159 3.25 19.47 10.15
N ALA A 160 3.49 19.27 11.45
CA ALA A 160 2.48 19.32 12.49
C ALA A 160 1.81 20.69 12.65
N ASN A 161 2.46 21.77 12.21
CA ASN A 161 1.96 23.14 12.26
C ASN A 161 1.03 23.47 11.08
N VAL A 162 0.99 22.63 10.04
CA VAL A 162 0.09 22.84 8.90
C VAL A 162 -1.32 22.46 9.30
N VAL A 163 -2.19 23.46 9.33
CA VAL A 163 -3.64 23.26 9.50
C VAL A 163 -4.18 22.62 8.22
N GLY A 164 -5.00 21.57 8.38
CA GLY A 164 -5.62 20.87 7.26
C GLY A 164 -6.43 21.81 6.38
N SER A 165 -6.34 21.58 5.07
CA SER A 165 -7.11 22.36 4.11
C SER A 165 -8.54 21.84 4.09
N ASP A 166 -9.53 22.69 4.34
CA ASP A 166 -10.94 22.33 4.21
C ASP A 166 -11.37 22.41 2.74
N ILE A 167 -10.85 21.49 1.92
CA ILE A 167 -11.15 21.42 0.49
C ILE A 167 -12.62 21.00 0.35
N PRO A 168 -13.45 21.79 -0.36
CA PRO A 168 -14.83 21.41 -0.60
C PRO A 168 -14.91 20.04 -1.25
N VAL A 169 -15.83 19.19 -0.78
CA VAL A 169 -15.96 17.80 -1.28
C VAL A 169 -16.01 17.77 -2.79
N LYS A 170 -16.79 18.65 -3.44
CA LYS A 170 -16.90 18.76 -4.92
C LYS A 170 -15.56 18.93 -5.67
N SER A 171 -14.51 19.40 -5.00
CA SER A 171 -13.17 19.63 -5.57
C SER A 171 -12.20 18.47 -5.29
N LEU A 172 -12.59 17.50 -4.45
CA LEU A 172 -11.83 16.27 -4.21
C LEU A 172 -11.93 15.31 -5.41
N PRO A 173 -11.17 14.20 -5.46
CA PRO A 173 -11.24 13.25 -6.57
C PRO A 173 -12.64 12.65 -6.76
N HIS A 174 -13.22 12.76 -7.95
CA HIS A 174 -14.55 12.24 -8.30
C HIS A 174 -14.51 11.25 -9.45
N CYS A 175 -15.48 10.33 -9.45
CA CYS A 175 -15.63 9.32 -10.48
C CYS A 175 -16.00 9.96 -11.81
N LYS A 176 -15.20 9.68 -12.85
CA LYS A 176 -15.37 10.20 -14.21
C LYS A 176 -16.40 9.42 -15.04
N LYS A 177 -16.98 8.34 -14.50
CA LYS A 177 -18.02 7.55 -15.18
C LYS A 177 -19.27 8.39 -15.38
N THR A 178 -19.81 8.35 -16.60
CA THR A 178 -21.07 9.02 -16.98
C THR A 178 -22.18 8.71 -15.98
N ASN A 179 -22.90 9.74 -15.53
CA ASN A 179 -23.99 9.65 -14.55
C ASN A 179 -23.60 9.13 -13.15
N CYS A 180 -22.31 8.99 -12.84
CA CYS A 180 -21.85 8.61 -11.51
C CYS A 180 -21.58 9.84 -10.63
N GLY A 181 -20.48 10.55 -10.92
CA GLY A 181 -20.03 11.71 -10.15
C GLY A 181 -19.84 11.42 -8.66
N GLY A 182 -19.58 10.17 -8.26
CA GLY A 182 -19.38 9.82 -6.85
C GLY A 182 -17.99 10.23 -6.36
N LEU A 183 -17.89 10.64 -5.10
CA LEU A 183 -16.61 10.87 -4.43
C LEU A 183 -15.76 9.60 -4.50
N LEU A 184 -14.51 9.72 -4.94
CA LEU A 184 -13.56 8.63 -4.87
C LEU A 184 -13.00 8.53 -3.45
N ARG A 185 -12.62 7.31 -3.07
CA ARG A 185 -11.71 7.05 -1.96
C ARG A 185 -10.50 6.26 -2.45
N PRO A 186 -9.37 6.28 -1.72
CA PRO A 186 -8.29 5.33 -1.96
C PRO A 186 -8.82 3.89 -1.93
N HIS A 187 -8.38 3.06 -2.87
CA HIS A 187 -8.67 1.62 -2.86
C HIS A 187 -7.68 0.94 -1.90
N ILE A 188 -7.91 1.22 -0.62
CA ILE A 188 -7.14 0.74 0.51
C ILE A 188 -8.12 0.11 1.49
N VAL A 189 -7.72 -1.01 2.08
CA VAL A 189 -8.45 -1.61 3.21
C VAL A 189 -8.13 -0.78 4.45
N TRP A 190 -9.14 -0.13 5.01
CA TRP A 190 -9.00 0.68 6.22
C TRP A 190 -9.11 -0.15 7.49
N PHE A 191 -8.58 0.38 8.60
CA PHE A 191 -8.84 -0.20 9.90
C PHE A 191 -10.35 -0.21 10.16
N GLY A 192 -10.88 -1.36 10.59
CA GLY A 192 -12.32 -1.60 10.73
C GLY A 192 -13.01 -2.14 9.48
N GLU A 193 -12.32 -2.25 8.34
CA GLU A 193 -12.83 -2.95 7.15
C GLU A 193 -12.28 -4.38 7.04
N SER A 194 -13.09 -5.28 6.49
CA SER A 194 -12.64 -6.62 6.13
C SER A 194 -11.73 -6.59 4.90
N LEU A 195 -10.77 -7.52 4.85
CA LEU A 195 -10.06 -7.86 3.63
C LEU A 195 -11.06 -8.42 2.59
N ASP A 196 -10.75 -8.23 1.31
CA ASP A 196 -11.55 -8.79 0.21
C ASP A 196 -11.46 -10.33 0.27
N PRO A 197 -12.60 -11.06 0.39
CA PRO A 197 -12.59 -12.52 0.41
C PRO A 197 -11.88 -13.14 -0.78
N ALA A 198 -12.02 -12.58 -1.98
CA ALA A 198 -11.35 -13.10 -3.16
C ALA A 198 -9.82 -12.90 -3.11
N VAL A 199 -9.34 -11.88 -2.39
CA VAL A 199 -7.91 -11.67 -2.13
C VAL A 199 -7.41 -12.64 -1.07
N LEU A 200 -8.21 -12.92 -0.03
CA LEU A 200 -7.91 -13.93 0.99
C LEU A 200 -7.85 -15.34 0.40
N ASP A 201 -8.82 -15.71 -0.44
CA ASP A 201 -8.85 -17.01 -1.11
C ASP A 201 -7.61 -17.19 -1.99
N LYS A 202 -7.17 -16.15 -2.71
CA LYS A 202 -5.91 -16.19 -3.47
C LYS A 202 -4.67 -16.32 -2.58
N ALA A 203 -4.71 -15.74 -1.38
CA ALA A 203 -3.60 -15.80 -0.43
C ALA A 203 -3.51 -17.16 0.28
N GLY A 204 -4.61 -17.90 0.38
CA GLY A 204 -4.70 -19.20 1.04
C GLY A 204 -4.48 -20.42 0.13
N ASN A 205 -4.40 -20.22 -1.19
CA ASN A 205 -4.28 -21.28 -2.22
C ASN A 205 -2.93 -21.26 -2.95
#